data_AF-A0A353Y0S2-F1
#
_entry.id   AF-A0A353Y0S2-F1
#
_cell.length_a   1.000
_cell.length_b   1.000
_cell.length_c   1.000
_cell.angle_alpha   90.00
_cell.angle_beta   90.00
_cell.angle_gamma   90.00
#
_symmetry.space_group_name_H-M   'P 1'
#
loop_
_entity.id
_entity.type
_entity.pdbx_description
1 polymer ?
#
loop_
_entity_poly.entity_id
_entity_poly.type
_entity_poly.pdbx_seq_one_letter_code
_entity_poly.pdbx_strand_id
1 'polypeptide(L)'
;MFTGVTLVGRIFIDEFDYYYPVKIILTLGVILYFWKIYKFQIPDRKIEAFAVGVLVAALWVLMIPSDEQANTNISAALAAMPLWALVGWSIFRLLGFWVLAPILEELVFRGYLLGRLSGQEISNIHKPSFSVLALIISSLLFGLVHNAWLAGTVAGLLFAYVRYRANSITGCIAAHSTANVLVAGWAVYSGNWSLI
;
A
#
# COMPACT_ATOMS: atom_id res chain seq x y z
N MET A 1 -4.09 7.88 5.08
CA MET A 1 -3.25 7.23 4.04
C MET A 1 -3.75 7.52 2.62
N PHE A 2 -2.86 7.92 1.71
CA PHE A 2 -3.12 7.95 0.28
C PHE A 2 -2.72 6.61 -0.34
N THR A 3 -3.67 5.93 -0.96
CA THR A 3 -3.39 4.73 -1.77
C THR A 3 -3.66 5.06 -3.23
N GLY A 4 -3.23 4.25 -4.19
CA GLY A 4 -3.51 4.48 -5.63
C GLY A 4 -5.00 4.70 -5.98
N VAL A 5 -5.89 4.36 -5.05
CA VAL A 5 -7.34 4.59 -5.05
C VAL A 5 -7.74 6.08 -4.95
N THR A 6 -6.83 6.94 -4.46
CA THR A 6 -7.10 8.37 -4.20
C THR A 6 -6.72 9.31 -5.35
N LEU A 7 -6.06 8.83 -6.41
CA LEU A 7 -5.54 9.69 -7.48
C LEU A 7 -6.62 10.43 -8.28
N VAL A 8 -7.87 9.93 -8.26
CA VAL A 8 -9.01 10.53 -8.98
C VAL A 8 -9.93 11.36 -8.06
N GLY A 9 -9.85 11.19 -6.74
CA GLY A 9 -10.88 11.68 -5.82
C GLY A 9 -10.59 12.98 -5.07
N ARG A 10 -9.37 13.52 -5.13
CA ARG A 10 -8.94 14.54 -4.15
C ARG A 10 -9.06 16.00 -4.59
N ILE A 11 -9.84 16.29 -5.62
CA ILE A 11 -10.19 17.69 -5.90
C ILE A 11 -11.28 18.20 -4.93
N PHE A 12 -11.92 17.33 -4.10
CA PHE A 12 -13.15 17.74 -3.38
C PHE A 12 -13.38 17.31 -1.92
N ILE A 13 -12.49 16.58 -1.20
CA ILE A 13 -12.86 16.07 0.16
C ILE A 13 -11.69 16.11 1.16
N ASP A 14 -11.84 16.94 2.20
CA ASP A 14 -10.96 17.06 3.39
C ASP A 14 -11.56 16.42 4.66
N GLU A 15 -12.72 15.75 4.58
CA GLU A 15 -13.39 15.08 5.70
C GLU A 15 -13.28 13.54 5.63
N PHE A 16 -13.69 12.88 6.73
CA PHE A 16 -13.82 11.42 6.86
C PHE A 16 -14.40 10.80 5.56
N ASP A 17 -13.68 9.84 4.97
CA ASP A 17 -13.97 9.36 3.61
C ASP A 17 -15.16 8.39 3.57
N TYR A 18 -16.38 8.94 3.61
CA TYR A 18 -17.63 8.17 3.53
C TYR A 18 -17.77 7.39 2.21
N TYR A 19 -17.10 7.82 1.13
CA TYR A 19 -17.15 7.17 -0.20
C TYR A 19 -16.10 6.07 -0.39
N TYR A 20 -15.36 5.71 0.66
CA TYR A 20 -14.35 4.67 0.62
C TYR A 20 -14.85 3.33 0.01
N PRO A 21 -16.08 2.84 0.27
CA PRO A 21 -16.57 1.61 -0.36
C PRO A 21 -16.66 1.67 -1.89
N VAL A 22 -17.05 2.83 -2.46
CA VAL A 22 -17.16 3.00 -3.93
C VAL A 22 -15.77 2.90 -4.57
N LYS A 23 -14.81 3.57 -3.98
CA LYS A 23 -13.38 3.52 -4.32
C LYS A 23 -12.83 2.09 -4.34
N ILE A 24 -13.20 1.28 -3.34
CA ILE A 24 -12.85 -0.14 -3.26
C ILE A 24 -13.48 -0.96 -4.38
N ILE A 25 -14.77 -0.76 -4.67
CA ILE A 25 -15.46 -1.47 -5.75
C ILE A 25 -14.83 -1.18 -7.10
N LEU A 26 -14.51 0.08 -7.40
CA LEU A 26 -13.87 0.48 -8.65
C LEU A 26 -12.46 -0.13 -8.78
N THR A 27 -11.67 -0.09 -7.71
CA THR A 27 -10.32 -0.67 -7.68
C THR A 27 -10.37 -2.18 -7.92
N LEU A 28 -11.29 -2.87 -7.24
CA LEU A 28 -11.53 -4.28 -7.44
C LEU A 28 -11.95 -4.57 -8.88
N GLY A 29 -12.84 -3.76 -9.47
CA GLY A 29 -13.27 -3.89 -10.86
C GLY A 29 -12.11 -3.83 -11.85
N VAL A 30 -11.17 -2.89 -11.66
CA VAL A 30 -9.95 -2.79 -12.49
C VAL A 30 -9.07 -4.04 -12.33
N ILE A 31 -8.81 -4.47 -11.09
CA ILE A 31 -7.99 -5.65 -10.83
C ILE A 31 -8.62 -6.91 -11.47
N LEU A 32 -9.94 -7.07 -11.34
CA LEU A 32 -10.68 -8.20 -11.91
C LEU A 32 -10.68 -8.17 -13.44
N TYR A 33 -10.83 -6.99 -14.05
CA TYR A 33 -10.79 -6.84 -15.50
C TYR A 33 -9.45 -7.29 -16.08
N PHE A 34 -8.34 -6.94 -15.41
CA PHE A 34 -6.98 -7.34 -15.82
C PHE A 34 -6.51 -8.66 -15.19
N TRP A 35 -7.34 -9.36 -14.42
CA TRP A 35 -6.94 -10.55 -13.63
C TRP A 35 -6.29 -11.64 -14.47
N LYS A 36 -6.82 -11.88 -15.69
CA LYS A 36 -6.28 -12.91 -16.60
C LYS A 36 -4.91 -12.56 -17.18
N ILE A 37 -4.52 -11.29 -17.18
CA ILE A 37 -3.21 -10.82 -17.63
C ILE A 37 -2.17 -11.01 -16.52
N TYR A 38 -2.58 -10.86 -15.27
CA TYR A 38 -1.70 -11.05 -14.12
C TYR A 38 -1.53 -12.53 -13.76
N LYS A 39 -0.30 -13.03 -13.96
CA LYS A 39 0.10 -14.35 -13.48
C LYS A 39 0.59 -14.26 -12.03
N PHE A 40 -0.31 -14.42 -11.06
CA PHE A 40 0.06 -14.46 -9.65
C PHE A 40 0.63 -15.84 -9.29
N GLN A 41 1.85 -15.87 -8.76
CA GLN A 41 2.57 -17.08 -8.38
C GLN A 41 2.97 -17.02 -6.90
N ILE A 42 3.24 -18.17 -6.28
CA ILE A 42 3.77 -18.20 -4.92
C ILE A 42 5.15 -17.50 -4.92
N PRO A 43 5.44 -16.58 -3.98
CA PRO A 43 6.73 -15.91 -3.94
C PRO A 43 7.90 -16.86 -3.66
N ASP A 44 8.87 -16.93 -4.57
CA ASP A 44 10.10 -17.76 -4.42
C ASP A 44 10.87 -17.44 -3.13
N ARG A 45 10.84 -16.17 -2.70
CA ARG A 45 11.56 -15.66 -1.51
C ARG A 45 10.58 -15.19 -0.42
N LYS A 46 9.57 -16.00 -0.12
CA LYS A 46 8.48 -15.64 0.84
C LYS A 46 8.99 -15.15 2.20
N ILE A 47 9.98 -15.81 2.80
CA ILE A 47 10.51 -15.43 4.13
C ILE A 47 11.11 -14.02 4.08
N GLU A 48 11.88 -13.72 3.04
CA GLU A 48 12.48 -12.39 2.84
C GLU A 48 11.41 -11.32 2.60
N ALA A 49 10.37 -11.63 1.81
CA ALA A 49 9.24 -10.74 1.60
C ALA A 49 8.54 -10.38 2.93
N PHE A 50 8.21 -11.38 3.76
CA PHE A 50 7.58 -11.14 5.06
C PHE A 50 8.52 -10.37 6.01
N ALA A 51 9.81 -10.71 6.06
CA ALA A 51 10.78 -10.00 6.88
C ALA A 51 10.93 -8.52 6.47
N VAL A 52 10.95 -8.24 5.16
CA VAL A 52 10.95 -6.86 4.65
C VAL A 52 9.64 -6.15 5.01
N GLY A 53 8.49 -6.82 4.94
CA GLY A 53 7.22 -6.25 5.40
C GLY A 53 7.22 -5.84 6.87
N VAL A 54 7.78 -6.69 7.75
CA VAL A 54 7.98 -6.38 9.18
C VAL A 54 8.91 -5.18 9.35
N LEU A 55 10.03 -5.14 8.61
CA LEU A 55 10.96 -4.01 8.66
C LEU A 55 10.29 -2.70 8.22
N VAL A 56 9.50 -2.73 7.13
CA VAL A 56 8.77 -1.55 6.67
C VAL A 56 7.76 -1.08 7.71
N ALA A 57 7.02 -1.99 8.34
CA ALA A 57 6.09 -1.62 9.42
C ALA A 57 6.81 -0.93 10.59
N ALA A 58 7.94 -1.49 11.04
CA ALA A 58 8.73 -0.90 12.12
C ALA A 58 9.24 0.50 11.75
N LEU A 59 9.80 0.67 10.55
CA LEU A 59 10.26 1.97 10.07
C LEU A 59 9.11 2.97 9.94
N TRP A 60 7.96 2.54 9.43
CA TRP A 60 6.78 3.39 9.29
C TRP A 60 6.31 3.95 10.64
N VAL A 61 6.20 3.09 11.66
CA VAL A 61 5.82 3.47 13.02
C VAL A 61 6.85 4.42 13.65
N LEU A 62 8.15 4.19 13.40
CA LEU A 62 9.22 5.03 13.95
C LEU A 62 9.35 6.38 13.26
N MET A 63 9.05 6.46 11.97
CA MET A 63 9.27 7.66 11.16
C MET A 63 8.08 8.64 11.18
N ILE A 64 6.89 8.17 11.54
CA ILE A 64 5.68 8.99 11.50
C ILE A 64 5.30 9.40 12.92
N PRO A 65 5.40 10.69 13.26
CA PRO A 65 4.97 11.16 14.57
C PRO A 65 3.45 11.00 14.73
N SER A 66 3.03 10.71 15.95
CA SER A 66 1.61 10.71 16.31
C SER A 66 1.02 12.12 16.14
N ASP A 67 -0.16 12.19 15.54
CA ASP A 67 -0.95 13.43 15.46
C ASP A 67 -2.15 13.29 16.40
N GLU A 68 -2.05 13.89 17.58
CA GLU A 68 -3.08 13.78 18.63
C GLU A 68 -4.44 14.33 18.20
N GLN A 69 -4.45 15.40 17.40
CA GLN A 69 -5.69 16.00 16.92
C GLN A 69 -6.36 15.08 15.90
N ALA A 70 -5.60 14.54 14.94
CA ALA A 70 -6.12 13.58 13.98
C ALA A 70 -6.64 12.31 14.68
N ASN A 71 -5.89 11.79 15.66
CA ASN A 71 -6.26 10.61 16.43
C ASN A 71 -7.57 10.81 17.21
N THR A 72 -7.74 11.99 17.82
CA THR A 72 -8.96 12.35 18.54
C THR A 72 -10.15 12.46 17.58
N ASN A 73 -9.97 13.11 16.44
CA ASN A 73 -11.03 13.28 15.43
C ASN A 73 -11.50 11.93 14.87
N ILE A 74 -10.57 11.04 14.53
CA ILE A 74 -10.89 9.70 14.01
C ILE A 74 -11.59 8.87 15.09
N SER A 75 -11.09 8.89 16.33
CA SER A 75 -11.70 8.16 17.44
C SER A 75 -13.14 8.63 17.70
N ALA A 76 -13.37 9.93 17.71
CA ALA A 76 -14.71 10.51 17.87
C ALA A 76 -15.65 10.12 16.72
N ALA A 77 -15.15 10.15 15.48
CA ALA A 77 -15.93 9.75 14.31
C ALA A 77 -16.32 8.26 14.36
N LEU A 78 -15.39 7.37 14.72
CA LEU A 78 -15.65 5.94 14.88
C LEU A 78 -16.66 5.67 16.01
N ALA A 79 -16.54 6.37 17.14
CA ALA A 79 -17.45 6.23 18.28
C ALA A 79 -18.87 6.74 17.98
N ALA A 80 -19.02 7.71 17.08
CA ALA A 80 -20.32 8.25 16.68
C ALA A 80 -21.09 7.36 15.68
N MET A 81 -20.43 6.36 15.08
CA MET A 81 -21.07 5.50 14.08
C MET A 81 -22.04 4.48 14.71
N PRO A 82 -23.22 4.25 14.10
CA PRO A 82 -24.03 3.10 14.47
C PRO A 82 -23.28 1.80 14.12
N LEU A 83 -23.48 0.76 14.93
CA LEU A 83 -22.69 -0.49 14.87
C LEU A 83 -22.62 -1.10 13.45
N TRP A 84 -23.73 -1.11 12.71
CA TRP A 84 -23.76 -1.65 11.34
C TRP A 84 -22.86 -0.86 10.38
N ALA A 85 -22.79 0.47 10.53
CA ALA A 85 -21.97 1.33 9.69
C ALA A 85 -20.50 1.19 10.06
N LEU A 86 -20.18 1.11 11.36
CA LEU A 86 -18.84 0.84 11.84
C LEU A 86 -18.30 -0.49 11.29
N VAL A 87 -19.07 -1.57 11.45
CA VAL A 87 -18.69 -2.91 10.95
C VAL A 87 -18.50 -2.90 9.44
N GLY A 88 -19.45 -2.33 8.70
CA GLY A 88 -19.36 -2.23 7.24
C GLY A 88 -18.12 -1.44 6.80
N TRP A 89 -17.95 -0.24 7.35
CA TRP A 89 -16.80 0.62 7.05
C TRP A 89 -15.47 -0.06 7.38
N SER A 90 -15.35 -0.70 8.56
CA SER A 90 -14.15 -1.43 8.95
C SER A 90 -13.82 -2.57 7.99
N ILE A 91 -14.81 -3.36 7.55
CA ILE A 91 -14.58 -4.44 6.58
C ILE A 91 -14.01 -3.89 5.27
N PHE A 92 -14.65 -2.86 4.70
CA PHE A 92 -14.17 -2.24 3.46
C PHE A 92 -12.78 -1.61 3.65
N ARG A 93 -12.56 -0.93 4.77
CA ARG A 93 -11.28 -0.31 5.12
C ARG A 93 -10.16 -1.34 5.20
N LEU A 94 -10.38 -2.44 5.90
CA LEU A 94 -9.39 -3.51 6.05
C LEU A 94 -9.11 -4.22 4.71
N LEU A 95 -10.15 -4.53 3.93
CA LEU A 95 -9.98 -5.12 2.60
C LEU A 95 -9.20 -4.19 1.65
N GLY A 96 -9.55 -2.91 1.65
CA GLY A 96 -8.87 -1.91 0.86
C GLY A 96 -7.41 -1.75 1.23
N PHE A 97 -7.14 -1.61 2.52
CA PHE A 97 -5.82 -1.33 3.07
C PHE A 97 -4.88 -2.54 3.05
N TRP A 98 -5.37 -3.75 3.36
CA TRP A 98 -4.53 -4.95 3.46
C TRP A 98 -4.37 -5.70 2.14
N VAL A 99 -5.36 -5.62 1.25
CA VAL A 99 -5.39 -6.46 0.04
C VAL A 99 -5.30 -5.61 -1.20
N LEU A 100 -6.27 -4.72 -1.42
CA LEU A 100 -6.42 -4.07 -2.72
C LEU A 100 -5.35 -3.00 -2.98
N ALA A 101 -5.03 -2.17 -1.99
CA ALA A 101 -3.99 -1.16 -2.12
C ALA A 101 -2.61 -1.79 -2.38
N PRO A 102 -2.13 -2.78 -1.60
CA PRO A 102 -0.88 -3.48 -1.92
C PRO A 102 -0.86 -4.10 -3.33
N ILE A 103 -1.95 -4.72 -3.77
CA ILE A 103 -2.02 -5.28 -5.13
C ILE A 103 -1.89 -4.16 -6.17
N LEU A 104 -2.73 -3.12 -6.08
CA LEU A 104 -2.75 -2.03 -7.06
C LEU A 104 -1.40 -1.30 -7.10
N GLU A 105 -0.89 -0.91 -5.94
CA GLU A 105 0.33 -0.12 -5.83
C GLU A 105 1.54 -0.91 -6.29
N GLU A 106 1.69 -2.17 -5.89
CA GLU A 106 2.81 -2.95 -6.38
C GLU A 106 2.71 -3.18 -7.89
N LEU A 107 1.52 -3.46 -8.44
CA LEU A 107 1.33 -3.57 -9.90
C LEU A 107 1.77 -2.30 -10.64
N VAL A 108 1.41 -1.12 -10.13
CA VAL A 108 1.80 0.16 -10.72
C VAL A 108 3.29 0.43 -10.56
N PHE A 109 3.82 0.33 -9.34
CA PHE A 109 5.18 0.77 -9.04
C PHE A 109 6.23 -0.29 -9.37
N ARG A 110 6.03 -1.56 -8.99
CA ARG A 110 7.02 -2.66 -9.13
C ARG A 110 6.77 -3.50 -10.38
N GLY A 111 5.53 -3.51 -10.87
CA GLY A 111 5.15 -4.18 -12.11
C GLY A 111 5.42 -3.32 -13.33
N TYR A 112 4.84 -2.12 -13.36
CA TYR A 112 4.90 -1.21 -14.50
C TYR A 112 6.07 -0.23 -14.44
N LEU A 113 6.09 0.68 -13.46
CA LEU A 113 7.00 1.83 -13.45
C LEU A 113 8.47 1.42 -13.34
N LEU A 114 8.80 0.55 -12.38
CA LEU A 114 10.15 0.02 -12.20
C LEU A 114 10.63 -0.73 -13.45
N GLY A 115 9.77 -1.56 -14.06
CA GLY A 115 10.10 -2.31 -15.28
C GLY A 115 10.35 -1.41 -16.47
N ARG A 116 9.48 -0.41 -16.68
CA ARG A 116 9.60 0.57 -17.78
C ARG A 116 10.84 1.43 -17.66
N LEU A 117 11.13 1.95 -16.47
CA LEU A 117 12.34 2.74 -16.21
C LEU A 117 13.62 1.90 -16.26
N SER A 118 13.51 0.57 -16.10
CA SER A 118 14.61 -0.37 -16.28
C SER A 118 14.84 -0.78 -17.74
N GLY A 119 14.04 -0.24 -18.69
CA GLY A 119 14.19 -0.49 -20.12
C GLY A 119 13.78 -1.89 -20.57
N GLN A 120 12.93 -2.59 -19.81
CA GLN A 120 12.48 -3.94 -20.12
C GLN A 120 10.99 -4.03 -20.41
N GLU A 121 10.58 -5.14 -21.02
CA GLU A 121 9.17 -5.48 -21.16
C GLU A 121 8.49 -5.62 -19.80
N ILE A 122 7.26 -5.14 -19.71
CA ILE A 122 6.47 -5.18 -18.49
C ILE A 122 6.12 -6.65 -18.21
N SER A 123 6.62 -7.16 -17.08
CA SER A 123 6.33 -8.52 -16.62
C SER A 123 6.13 -8.53 -15.11
N ASN A 124 5.16 -9.32 -14.65
CA ASN A 124 4.91 -9.58 -13.24
C ASN A 124 5.50 -10.93 -12.76
N ILE A 125 6.15 -11.69 -13.66
CA ILE A 125 6.74 -13.03 -13.43
C ILE A 125 8.23 -13.14 -13.80
N HIS A 126 8.87 -12.05 -14.22
CA HIS A 126 10.33 -11.98 -14.39
C HIS A 126 10.90 -10.79 -13.61
N LYS A 127 12.07 -10.93 -12.99
CA LYS A 127 12.75 -9.80 -12.33
C LYS A 127 13.22 -8.74 -13.33
N PRO A 128 13.07 -7.44 -13.03
CA PRO A 128 13.57 -6.39 -13.90
C PRO A 128 15.10 -6.33 -13.87
N SER A 129 15.71 -5.84 -14.95
CA SER A 129 17.12 -5.43 -14.96
C SER A 129 17.37 -4.39 -13.88
N PHE A 130 18.49 -4.52 -13.18
CA PHE A 130 18.85 -3.53 -12.17
C PHE A 130 19.13 -2.17 -12.83
N SER A 131 18.48 -1.13 -12.31
CA SER A 131 18.67 0.26 -12.75
C SER A 131 18.55 1.16 -11.52
N VAL A 132 19.64 1.87 -11.19
CA VAL A 132 19.66 2.81 -10.07
C VAL A 132 18.64 3.93 -10.29
N LEU A 133 18.54 4.41 -11.54
CA LEU A 133 17.57 5.45 -11.89
C LEU A 133 16.13 4.95 -11.70
N ALA A 134 15.82 3.73 -12.13
CA ALA A 134 14.49 3.13 -11.95
C ALA A 134 14.16 2.93 -10.47
N LEU A 135 15.12 2.42 -9.69
CA LEU A 135 15.00 2.24 -8.24
C LEU A 135 14.66 3.57 -7.54
N ILE A 136 15.44 4.62 -7.80
CA ILE A 136 15.27 5.92 -7.14
C ILE A 136 13.95 6.58 -7.57
N ILE A 137 13.68 6.68 -8.88
CA ILE A 137 12.48 7.38 -9.37
C ILE A 137 11.21 6.65 -8.94
N SER A 138 11.13 5.33 -9.10
CA SER A 138 9.93 4.58 -8.70
C SER A 138 9.68 4.66 -7.20
N SER A 139 10.73 4.61 -6.38
CA SER A 139 10.61 4.70 -4.92
C SER A 139 10.22 6.11 -4.45
N LEU A 140 10.79 7.15 -5.07
CA LEU A 140 10.44 8.53 -4.77
C LEU A 140 8.98 8.81 -5.16
N LEU A 141 8.54 8.39 -6.35
CA LEU A 141 7.15 8.54 -6.77
C LEU A 141 6.19 7.76 -5.86
N PHE A 142 6.59 6.57 -5.41
CA PHE A 142 5.83 5.82 -4.40
C PHE A 142 5.74 6.62 -3.09
N GLY A 143 6.84 7.24 -2.64
CA GLY A 143 6.82 8.12 -1.49
C GLY A 143 5.91 9.33 -1.67
N LEU A 144 5.99 10.03 -2.79
CA LEU A 144 5.23 11.25 -3.07
C LEU A 144 3.72 11.03 -3.15
N VAL A 145 3.27 9.81 -3.47
CA VAL A 145 1.84 9.49 -3.36
C VAL A 145 1.39 9.31 -1.91
N HIS A 146 2.27 9.23 -0.91
CA HIS A 146 1.95 9.11 0.51
C HIS A 146 2.09 10.44 1.27
N ASN A 147 1.30 10.63 2.35
CA ASN A 147 1.41 11.82 3.23
C ASN A 147 2.81 11.90 3.85
N ALA A 148 3.32 10.77 4.34
CA ALA A 148 4.65 10.63 4.88
C ALA A 148 5.65 10.33 3.75
N TRP A 149 5.93 11.31 2.89
CA TRP A 149 6.68 11.08 1.65
C TRP A 149 8.03 10.39 1.86
N LEU A 150 8.73 10.71 2.95
CA LEU A 150 10.01 10.11 3.28
C LEU A 150 9.86 8.64 3.70
N ALA A 151 8.92 8.33 4.60
CA ALA A 151 8.62 6.96 5.02
C ALA A 151 8.13 6.11 3.84
N GLY A 152 7.27 6.70 3.00
CA GLY A 152 6.83 6.09 1.74
C GLY A 152 7.99 5.85 0.79
N THR A 153 8.95 6.77 0.65
CA THR A 153 10.13 6.56 -0.20
C THR A 153 11.00 5.41 0.30
N VAL A 154 11.18 5.29 1.62
CA VAL A 154 11.94 4.18 2.23
C VAL A 154 11.24 2.83 2.01
N ALA A 155 9.91 2.76 2.21
CA ALA A 155 9.12 1.58 1.85
C ALA A 155 9.23 1.28 0.34
N GLY A 156 9.20 2.35 -0.46
CA GLY A 156 9.61 2.47 -1.86
C GLY A 156 10.79 1.56 -2.22
N LEU A 157 11.92 1.90 -1.62
CA LEU A 157 13.20 1.24 -1.84
C LEU A 157 13.19 -0.23 -1.39
N LEU A 158 12.56 -0.52 -0.24
CA LEU A 158 12.54 -1.86 0.33
C LEU A 158 11.68 -2.84 -0.49
N PHE A 159 10.51 -2.42 -0.98
CA PHE A 159 9.72 -3.27 -1.88
C PHE A 159 10.38 -3.42 -3.26
N ALA A 160 11.06 -2.38 -3.77
CA ALA A 160 11.85 -2.49 -4.99
C ALA A 160 13.04 -3.45 -4.81
N TYR A 161 13.67 -3.49 -3.64
CA TYR A 161 14.67 -4.50 -3.28
C TYR A 161 14.09 -5.92 -3.39
N VAL A 162 12.92 -6.18 -2.79
CA VAL A 162 12.23 -7.48 -2.92
C VAL A 162 11.98 -7.80 -4.40
N ARG A 163 11.55 -6.82 -5.19
CA ARG A 163 11.29 -6.99 -6.63
C ARG A 163 12.52 -7.39 -7.43
N TYR A 164 13.69 -6.85 -7.12
CA TYR A 164 14.96 -7.21 -7.78
C TYR A 164 15.48 -8.60 -7.38
N ARG A 165 15.00 -9.14 -6.25
CA ARG A 165 15.42 -10.43 -5.72
C ARG A 165 14.47 -11.58 -6.09
N ALA A 166 13.24 -11.29 -6.49
CA ALA A 166 12.20 -12.27 -6.80
C ALA A 166 11.76 -12.22 -8.26
N ASN A 167 11.43 -13.37 -8.83
CA ASN A 167 10.88 -13.42 -10.19
C ASN A 167 9.42 -12.96 -10.23
N SER A 168 8.69 -12.96 -9.11
CA SER A 168 7.29 -12.52 -9.09
C SER A 168 7.07 -11.24 -8.29
N ILE A 169 6.07 -10.46 -8.71
CA ILE A 169 5.57 -9.30 -7.97
C ILE A 169 4.84 -9.69 -6.68
N THR A 170 4.37 -10.94 -6.57
CA THR A 170 3.63 -11.41 -5.39
C THR A 170 4.43 -11.30 -4.11
N GLY A 171 5.76 -11.40 -4.17
CA GLY A 171 6.62 -11.13 -3.01
C GLY A 171 6.54 -9.68 -2.54
N CYS A 172 6.43 -8.71 -3.46
CA CYS A 172 6.26 -7.30 -3.12
C CYS A 172 4.88 -7.05 -2.51
N ILE A 173 3.84 -7.64 -3.11
CA ILE A 173 2.46 -7.57 -2.59
C ILE A 173 2.41 -8.16 -1.18
N ALA A 174 3.01 -9.32 -0.94
CA ALA A 174 3.05 -9.95 0.37
C ALA A 174 3.81 -9.09 1.40
N ALA A 175 4.97 -8.52 1.03
CA ALA A 175 5.73 -7.62 1.90
C ALA A 175 4.89 -6.38 2.29
N HIS A 176 4.23 -5.77 1.31
CA HIS A 176 3.42 -4.58 1.52
C HIS A 176 2.14 -4.89 2.33
N SER A 177 1.40 -5.94 1.99
CA SER A 177 0.26 -6.41 2.80
C SER A 177 0.66 -6.70 4.25
N THR A 178 1.84 -7.31 4.46
CA THR A 178 2.37 -7.56 5.80
C THR A 178 2.64 -6.27 6.55
N ALA A 179 3.27 -5.29 5.90
CA ALA A 179 3.52 -3.99 6.48
C ALA A 179 2.20 -3.32 6.92
N ASN A 180 1.20 -3.31 6.03
CA ASN A 180 -0.09 -2.70 6.31
C ASN A 180 -0.81 -3.42 7.47
N VAL A 181 -0.86 -4.75 7.50
CA VAL A 181 -1.47 -5.49 8.62
C VAL A 181 -0.83 -5.12 9.96
N LEU A 182 0.50 -5.08 10.01
CA LEU A 182 1.23 -4.76 11.24
C LEU A 182 1.04 -3.30 11.66
N VAL A 183 1.07 -2.36 10.71
CA VAL A 183 0.81 -0.93 10.99
C VAL A 183 -0.62 -0.72 11.49
N ALA A 184 -1.62 -1.35 10.87
CA ALA A 184 -3.00 -1.29 11.35
C ALA A 184 -3.15 -1.89 12.75
N GLY A 185 -2.53 -3.05 13.00
CA GLY A 185 -2.53 -3.66 14.33
C GLY A 185 -1.92 -2.75 15.38
N TRP A 186 -0.79 -2.10 15.05
CA TRP A 186 -0.14 -1.13 15.93
C TRP A 186 -0.99 0.13 16.14
N ALA A 187 -1.64 0.66 15.10
CA ALA A 187 -2.53 1.82 15.19
C ALA A 187 -3.71 1.53 16.14
N VAL A 188 -4.32 0.35 16.03
CA VAL A 188 -5.40 -0.09 16.94
C VAL A 188 -4.89 -0.26 18.36
N TYR A 189 -3.73 -0.89 18.54
CA TYR A 189 -3.13 -1.13 19.86
C TYR A 189 -2.74 0.18 20.58
N SER A 190 -2.16 1.13 19.85
CA SER A 190 -1.64 2.38 20.40
C SER A 190 -2.64 3.54 20.39
N GLY A 191 -3.78 3.39 19.71
CA GLY A 191 -4.70 4.49 19.41
C GLY A 191 -4.14 5.52 18.41
N ASN A 192 -3.00 5.23 17.77
CA ASN A 192 -2.35 6.13 16.83
C ASN A 192 -2.89 5.94 15.41
N TRP A 193 -4.09 6.47 15.16
CA TRP A 193 -4.77 6.43 13.86
C TRP A 193 -4.08 7.23 12.75
N SER A 194 -3.18 8.17 13.07
CA SER A 194 -2.44 8.95 12.09
C SER A 194 -1.51 8.09 11.20
N LEU A 195 -1.25 6.86 11.63
CA LEU A 195 -0.46 5.88 10.89
C LEU A 195 -1.16 5.29 9.67
N ILE A 196 -2.51 5.39 9.57
CA ILE A 196 -3.32 4.70 8.55
C ILE A 196 -4.18 5.62 7.66
#